data_AF-A0A8H9G6H2-F1
#
_entry.id   AF-A0A8H9G6H2-F1
#
_cell.length_a   1.000
_cell.length_b   1.000
_cell.length_c   1.000
_cell.angle_alpha   90.00
_cell.angle_beta   90.00
_cell.angle_gamma   90.00
#
_symmetry.space_group_name_H-M   'P 1'
#
loop_
_entity.id
_entity.type
_entity.pdbx_description
1 polymer ?
#
loop_
_entity_poly.entity_id
_entity_poly.type
_entity_poly.pdbx_seq_one_letter_code
_entity_poly.pdbx_strand_id
1 'polypeptide(L)'
;MSRVPEDTISRGLPGETVQPAPRTRREARERYRGSERRQARGLPSTSTGARSLRQAAKPGASLGAGYLGAGAAVLTAIEAVAGIVFFLVRWPEYTDPWLPAAAWGLYVVAALGVGLSLLTYGERLTGVAFALIGVVLACVVTLDFIGIWPDHDIAHLATASVAAGFALLPIASLRPAREVAVAIVVLGAAFVVMCLVSSPVTPDTLPGMVSLVAFVVVPPSIALFVVQRFRQLVQRELDRVLVQSNVQAPQFALGMLASDELARLDLAAEKLLDAVANGSDPLPLSDASASVAASLATELRLHLIEGRRETWLYHAITESDHLGRAVSVADPASLAGHLSPAQRDGLLQALWQMAGDGRTAQPGQPVVSVTLGPVGSDGHPVTDETMDVPIVIESSSVSRRRLGPATWSALQRIGPFTEAVQDGSLRIVSHCVVNRHPTM
;
A
#
# COMPACT_ATOMS: atom_id res chain seq x y z
N MET A 1 -31.53 -22.83 -57.53
CA MET A 1 -31.44 -21.41 -57.14
C MET A 1 -31.43 -21.33 -55.62
N SER A 2 -30.40 -20.66 -55.10
CA SER A 2 -30.04 -20.30 -53.72
C SER A 2 -31.12 -20.31 -52.63
N ARG A 3 -30.83 -20.98 -51.50
CA ARG A 3 -31.03 -20.43 -50.15
C ARG A 3 -29.90 -20.89 -49.22
N VAL A 4 -29.21 -19.91 -48.65
CA VAL A 4 -28.19 -20.02 -47.60
C VAL A 4 -28.91 -20.29 -46.26
N PRO A 5 -28.42 -21.17 -45.36
CA PRO A 5 -28.93 -21.27 -44.00
C PRO A 5 -28.33 -20.20 -43.09
N GLU A 6 -29.17 -19.59 -42.27
CA GLU A 6 -28.84 -18.59 -41.25
C GLU A 6 -28.03 -19.19 -40.08
N ASP A 7 -26.90 -18.56 -39.77
CA ASP A 7 -26.10 -18.80 -38.55
C ASP A 7 -26.79 -18.18 -37.33
N THR A 8 -27.17 -19.01 -36.37
CA THR A 8 -27.70 -18.61 -35.07
C THR A 8 -26.64 -18.71 -33.97
N ILE A 9 -25.73 -17.73 -33.85
CA ILE A 9 -24.99 -17.48 -32.59
C ILE A 9 -24.75 -15.97 -32.43
N SER A 10 -25.76 -15.24 -31.96
CA SER A 10 -25.54 -13.96 -31.25
C SER A 10 -26.75 -13.64 -30.36
N ARG A 11 -26.68 -14.02 -29.07
CA ARG A 11 -27.54 -13.44 -28.03
C ARG A 11 -26.64 -12.84 -26.95
N GLY A 12 -26.39 -11.53 -27.09
CA GLY A 12 -25.92 -10.70 -25.98
C GLY A 12 -27.05 -10.36 -25.02
N LEU A 13 -26.71 -10.08 -23.76
CA LEU A 13 -27.65 -9.66 -22.72
C LEU A 13 -28.28 -8.30 -23.05
N PRO A 14 -29.54 -8.03 -22.64
CA PRO A 14 -30.23 -6.79 -22.98
C PRO A 14 -29.65 -5.60 -22.21
N GLY A 15 -29.12 -4.62 -22.96
CA GLY A 15 -28.57 -3.36 -22.45
C GLY A 15 -27.11 -3.09 -22.86
N GLU A 16 -26.43 -4.09 -23.43
CA GLU A 16 -25.06 -3.94 -23.90
C GLU A 16 -25.06 -3.50 -25.36
N THR A 17 -24.61 -2.27 -25.63
CA THR A 17 -24.40 -1.80 -27.01
C THR A 17 -23.37 -2.71 -27.66
N VAL A 18 -23.83 -3.61 -28.55
CA VAL A 18 -22.98 -4.53 -29.29
C VAL A 18 -21.97 -3.72 -30.11
N GLN A 19 -20.73 -3.65 -29.62
CA GLN A 19 -19.66 -2.97 -30.32
C GLN A 19 -19.25 -3.82 -31.54
N PRO A 20 -19.17 -3.24 -32.75
CA PRO A 20 -18.83 -4.00 -33.94
C PRO A 20 -17.40 -4.56 -33.85
N ALA A 21 -17.24 -5.81 -34.31
CA ALA A 21 -15.97 -6.50 -34.36
C ALA A 21 -14.89 -5.69 -35.12
N PRO A 22 -13.64 -5.64 -34.62
CA PRO A 22 -12.58 -4.85 -35.24
C PRO A 22 -12.27 -5.36 -36.64
N ARG A 23 -12.23 -4.45 -37.62
CA ARG A 23 -12.06 -4.81 -39.04
C ARG A 23 -10.59 -4.97 -39.43
N THR A 24 -9.66 -4.50 -38.60
CA THR A 24 -8.23 -4.59 -38.88
C THR A 24 -7.42 -5.03 -37.66
N ARG A 25 -6.31 -5.74 -37.90
CA ARG A 25 -5.36 -6.17 -36.85
C ARG A 25 -4.75 -4.99 -36.08
N ARG A 26 -4.73 -3.80 -36.68
CA ARG A 26 -4.27 -2.55 -36.06
C ARG A 26 -5.31 -1.99 -35.08
N GLU A 27 -6.59 -1.98 -35.44
CA GLU A 27 -7.69 -1.59 -34.53
C GLU A 27 -7.84 -2.56 -33.35
N ALA A 28 -7.64 -3.86 -33.57
CA ALA A 28 -7.65 -4.86 -32.48
C ALA A 28 -6.53 -4.60 -31.46
N ARG A 29 -5.32 -4.23 -31.94
CA ARG A 29 -4.18 -3.86 -31.09
C ARG A 29 -4.39 -2.53 -30.34
N GLU A 30 -5.03 -1.56 -30.98
CA GLU A 30 -5.35 -0.26 -30.34
C GLU A 30 -6.46 -0.39 -29.29
N ARG A 31 -7.47 -1.25 -29.51
CA ARG A 31 -8.49 -1.56 -28.50
C ARG A 31 -7.93 -2.31 -27.30
N TYR A 32 -7.04 -3.30 -27.51
CA TYR A 32 -6.36 -4.00 -26.43
C TYR A 32 -5.47 -3.08 -25.58
N ARG A 33 -4.79 -2.12 -26.22
CA ARG A 33 -4.01 -1.08 -25.52
C ARG A 33 -4.87 -0.12 -24.70
N GLY A 34 -6.12 0.12 -25.09
CA GLY A 34 -7.03 1.03 -24.39
C GLY A 34 -7.77 0.42 -23.20
N SER A 35 -7.96 -0.90 -23.16
CA SER A 35 -8.69 -1.59 -22.08
C SER A 35 -7.84 -1.93 -20.85
N GLU A 36 -6.51 -1.94 -20.98
CA GLU A 36 -5.61 -1.93 -19.83
C GLU A 36 -5.62 -0.53 -19.19
N ARG A 37 -6.61 -0.26 -18.34
CA ARG A 37 -6.45 0.78 -17.30
C ARG A 37 -5.36 0.31 -16.33
N ARG A 38 -4.10 0.44 -16.74
CA ARG A 38 -2.93 0.41 -15.87
C ARG A 38 -3.14 1.52 -14.84
N GLN A 39 -3.52 1.14 -13.61
CA GLN A 39 -3.27 2.02 -12.48
C GLN A 39 -1.75 2.18 -12.35
N ALA A 40 -1.30 3.26 -11.72
CA ALA A 40 0.11 3.59 -11.42
C ALA A 40 0.83 2.59 -10.48
N ARG A 41 0.50 1.30 -10.59
CA ARG A 41 0.75 0.18 -9.67
C ARG A 41 1.05 -1.16 -10.37
N GLY A 42 1.24 -1.18 -11.70
CA GLY A 42 1.80 -2.34 -12.44
C GLY A 42 0.98 -3.65 -12.47
N LEU A 43 -0.02 -3.84 -11.61
CA LEU A 43 -0.79 -5.08 -11.49
C LEU A 43 -2.21 -4.92 -12.10
N PRO A 44 -2.71 -5.90 -12.88
CA PRO A 44 -4.12 -5.98 -13.27
C PRO A 44 -5.04 -5.96 -12.05
N SER A 45 -6.17 -5.26 -12.14
CA SER A 45 -7.12 -5.08 -11.02
C SER A 45 -7.71 -6.37 -10.46
N THR A 46 -7.50 -7.50 -11.15
CA THR A 46 -8.09 -8.81 -10.94
C THR A 46 -7.11 -9.86 -10.38
N SER A 47 -5.80 -9.63 -10.32
CA SER A 47 -4.84 -10.66 -9.87
C SER A 47 -4.91 -10.95 -8.37
N THR A 48 -4.56 -12.17 -7.97
CA THR A 48 -4.63 -12.61 -6.57
C THR A 48 -3.65 -11.82 -5.69
N GLY A 49 -2.46 -11.52 -6.22
CA GLY A 49 -1.49 -10.61 -5.59
C GLY A 49 -2.00 -9.17 -5.42
N ALA A 50 -2.69 -8.63 -6.43
CA ALA A 50 -3.33 -7.31 -6.30
C ALA A 50 -4.47 -7.31 -5.27
N ARG A 51 -5.18 -8.43 -5.12
CA ARG A 51 -6.25 -8.59 -4.10
C ARG A 51 -5.67 -8.75 -2.70
N SER A 52 -4.64 -9.55 -2.50
CA SER A 52 -3.99 -9.74 -1.19
C SER A 52 -3.30 -8.45 -0.74
N LEU A 53 -2.63 -7.71 -1.65
CA LEU A 53 -2.06 -6.39 -1.37
C LEU A 53 -3.12 -5.34 -1.09
N ARG A 54 -4.24 -5.32 -1.84
CA ARG A 54 -5.39 -4.46 -1.51
C ARG A 54 -6.02 -4.84 -0.17
N GLN A 55 -6.00 -6.11 0.19
CA GLN A 55 -6.53 -6.58 1.45
C GLN A 55 -5.62 -6.19 2.61
N ALA A 56 -4.29 -6.30 2.48
CA ALA A 56 -3.31 -5.83 3.44
C ALA A 56 -3.25 -4.29 3.53
N ALA A 57 -3.52 -3.57 2.43
CA ALA A 57 -3.57 -2.11 2.39
C ALA A 57 -4.92 -1.51 2.84
N LYS A 58 -5.95 -2.34 3.03
CA LYS A 58 -7.24 -1.88 3.58
C LYS A 58 -7.08 -1.57 5.08
N PRO A 59 -7.69 -0.48 5.57
CA PRO A 59 -7.73 -0.18 7.00
C PRO A 59 -8.26 -1.41 7.78
N GLY A 60 -7.50 -1.86 8.78
CA GLY A 60 -7.88 -2.96 9.68
C GLY A 60 -7.41 -4.38 9.31
N ALA A 61 -6.45 -4.53 8.38
CA ALA A 61 -6.00 -5.85 7.92
C ALA A 61 -4.63 -6.32 8.45
N SER A 62 -3.89 -5.47 9.16
CA SER A 62 -2.63 -5.88 9.81
C SER A 62 -2.86 -6.09 11.30
N LEU A 63 -2.43 -7.24 11.84
CA LEU A 63 -2.55 -7.56 13.27
C LEU A 63 -2.06 -6.42 14.18
N GLY A 64 -1.03 -5.67 13.76
CA GLY A 64 -0.50 -4.53 14.53
C GLY A 64 -1.44 -3.31 14.61
N ALA A 65 -2.31 -3.07 13.61
CA ALA A 65 -3.26 -1.96 13.65
C ALA A 65 -4.39 -2.20 14.64
N GLY A 66 -4.82 -3.45 14.81
CA GLY A 66 -5.82 -3.86 15.80
C GLY A 66 -5.37 -3.60 17.24
N TYR A 67 -4.11 -3.92 17.58
CA TYR A 67 -3.56 -3.62 18.91
C TYR A 67 -3.44 -2.12 19.20
N LEU A 68 -3.08 -1.30 18.20
CA LEU A 68 -3.07 0.16 18.36
C LEU A 68 -4.48 0.71 18.59
N GLY A 69 -5.48 0.16 17.88
CA GLY A 69 -6.89 0.49 18.09
C GLY A 69 -7.39 0.11 19.49
N ALA A 70 -7.03 -1.08 19.97
CA ALA A 70 -7.41 -1.55 21.30
C ALA A 70 -6.78 -0.68 22.40
N GLY A 71 -5.49 -0.34 22.30
CA GLY A 71 -4.83 0.56 23.25
C GLY A 71 -5.47 1.96 23.27
N ALA A 72 -5.80 2.49 22.08
CA ALA A 72 -6.51 3.76 21.94
C ALA A 72 -7.93 3.72 22.57
N ALA A 73 -8.64 2.59 22.43
CA ALA A 73 -9.94 2.40 23.05
C ALA A 73 -9.85 2.34 24.59
N VAL A 74 -8.83 1.66 25.14
CA VAL A 74 -8.59 1.63 26.60
C VAL A 74 -8.29 3.04 27.13
N LEU A 75 -7.44 3.81 26.46
CA LEU A 75 -7.16 5.20 26.84
C LEU A 75 -8.43 6.06 26.81
N THR A 76 -9.26 5.90 25.78
CA THR A 76 -10.56 6.59 25.67
C THR A 76 -11.50 6.20 26.81
N ALA A 77 -11.54 4.92 27.19
CA ALA A 77 -12.39 4.45 28.29
C ALA A 77 -11.91 4.99 29.65
N ILE A 78 -10.60 5.01 29.89
CA ILE A 78 -10.02 5.57 31.12
C ILE A 78 -10.33 7.07 31.21
N GLU A 79 -10.12 7.81 30.11
CA GLU A 79 -10.44 9.24 30.06
C GLU A 79 -11.94 9.50 30.25
N ALA A 80 -12.81 8.70 29.62
CA ALA A 80 -14.24 8.83 29.80
C ALA A 80 -14.67 8.60 31.27
N VAL A 81 -14.10 7.60 31.94
CA VAL A 81 -14.35 7.36 33.37
C VAL A 81 -13.87 8.55 34.21
N ALA A 82 -12.66 9.07 33.94
CA ALA A 82 -12.15 10.25 34.63
C ALA A 82 -13.06 11.48 34.40
N GLY A 83 -13.50 11.71 33.16
CA GLY A 83 -14.41 12.79 32.78
C GLY A 83 -15.76 12.71 33.50
N ILE A 84 -16.34 11.50 33.60
CA ILE A 84 -17.58 11.28 34.38
C ILE A 84 -17.34 11.58 35.86
N VAL A 85 -16.21 11.14 36.44
CA VAL A 85 -15.89 11.44 37.83
C VAL A 85 -15.75 12.94 38.06
N PHE A 86 -15.04 13.66 37.18
CA PHE A 86 -14.92 15.12 37.27
C PHE A 86 -16.27 15.81 37.14
N PHE A 87 -17.13 15.35 36.23
CA PHE A 87 -18.49 15.85 36.06
C PHE A 87 -19.31 15.68 37.35
N LEU A 88 -19.29 14.48 37.95
CA LEU A 88 -20.03 14.18 39.19
C LEU A 88 -19.50 14.97 40.39
N VAL A 89 -18.19 15.18 40.48
CA VAL A 89 -17.58 16.00 41.56
C VAL A 89 -17.99 17.46 41.43
N ARG A 90 -18.03 17.99 40.19
CA ARG A 90 -18.43 19.37 39.90
C ARG A 90 -19.93 19.57 39.74
N TRP A 91 -20.74 18.54 39.98
CA TRP A 91 -22.19 18.61 39.87
C TRP A 91 -22.83 19.85 40.52
N PRO A 92 -22.40 20.28 41.73
CA PRO A 92 -22.99 21.45 42.39
C PRO A 92 -22.61 22.80 41.76
N GLU A 93 -21.59 22.82 40.90
CA GLU A 93 -21.06 24.04 40.25
C GLU A 93 -21.86 24.41 38.99
N TYR A 94 -22.63 23.47 38.41
CA TYR A 94 -23.43 23.71 37.21
C TYR A 94 -24.75 24.43 37.53
N THR A 95 -25.07 25.44 36.74
CA THR A 95 -26.40 26.08 36.78
C THR A 95 -27.50 25.13 36.29
N ASP A 96 -27.23 24.36 35.22
CA ASP A 96 -28.12 23.30 34.72
C ASP A 96 -27.33 22.01 34.40
N PRO A 97 -27.22 21.07 35.34
CA PRO A 97 -26.44 19.85 35.16
C PRO A 97 -27.12 18.82 34.24
N TRP A 98 -28.39 19.00 33.86
CA TRP A 98 -29.13 17.99 33.10
C TRP A 98 -28.71 17.93 31.63
N LEU A 99 -28.29 19.06 31.05
CA LEU A 99 -27.78 19.11 29.68
C LEU A 99 -26.42 18.39 29.53
N PRO A 100 -25.40 18.66 30.37
CA PRO A 100 -24.17 17.88 30.36
C PRO A 100 -24.39 16.40 30.73
N ALA A 101 -25.34 16.10 31.63
CA ALA A 101 -25.71 14.71 31.92
C ALA A 101 -26.30 13.98 30.70
N ALA A 102 -27.14 14.67 29.92
CA ALA A 102 -27.67 14.14 28.66
C ALA A 102 -26.57 13.94 27.61
N ALA A 103 -25.58 14.85 27.55
CA ALA A 103 -24.40 14.72 26.69
C ALA A 103 -23.59 13.45 27.04
N TRP A 104 -23.32 13.21 28.33
CA TRP A 104 -22.67 11.98 28.80
C TRP A 104 -23.48 10.73 28.49
N GLY A 105 -24.81 10.76 28.70
CA GLY A 105 -25.69 9.65 28.35
C GLY A 105 -25.61 9.30 26.87
N LEU A 106 -25.67 10.31 26.00
CA LEU A 106 -25.52 10.14 24.56
C LEU A 106 -24.13 9.60 24.19
N TYR A 107 -23.07 10.11 24.81
CA TYR A 107 -21.70 9.63 24.59
C TYR A 107 -21.54 8.15 24.96
N VAL A 108 -22.05 7.73 26.13
CA VAL A 108 -21.98 6.33 26.59
C VAL A 108 -22.76 5.41 25.67
N VAL A 109 -23.97 5.80 25.27
CA VAL A 109 -24.78 5.03 24.30
C VAL A 109 -24.06 4.89 22.97
N ALA A 110 -23.43 5.96 22.49
CA ALA A 110 -22.64 5.94 21.25
C ALA A 110 -21.43 5.01 21.38
N ALA A 111 -20.67 5.11 22.48
CA ALA A 111 -19.51 4.27 22.73
C ALA A 111 -19.87 2.78 22.80
N LEU A 112 -20.96 2.43 23.48
CA LEU A 112 -21.48 1.07 23.54
C LEU A 112 -21.96 0.59 22.17
N GLY A 113 -22.66 1.43 21.41
CA GLY A 113 -23.14 1.11 20.06
C GLY A 113 -21.98 0.84 19.09
N VAL A 114 -20.93 1.65 19.15
CA VAL A 114 -19.71 1.45 18.35
C VAL A 114 -18.97 0.18 18.79
N GLY A 115 -18.80 -0.02 20.09
CA GLY A 115 -18.15 -1.23 20.63
C GLY A 115 -18.88 -2.51 20.21
N LEU A 116 -20.20 -2.55 20.35
CA LEU A 116 -21.01 -3.69 19.93
C LEU A 116 -20.98 -3.90 18.41
N SER A 117 -21.00 -2.82 17.63
CA SER A 117 -20.88 -2.90 16.17
C SER A 117 -19.53 -3.50 15.74
N LEU A 118 -18.44 -3.13 16.41
CA LEU A 118 -17.11 -3.69 16.14
C LEU A 118 -17.03 -5.18 16.51
N LEU A 119 -17.64 -5.57 17.63
CA LEU A 119 -17.70 -6.98 18.05
C LEU A 119 -18.54 -7.85 17.11
N THR A 120 -19.57 -7.28 16.47
CA THR A 120 -20.51 -8.02 15.62
C THR A 120 -20.13 -8.03 14.13
N TYR A 121 -19.58 -6.93 13.61
CA TYR A 121 -19.28 -6.77 12.18
C TYR A 121 -17.78 -6.71 11.85
N GLY A 122 -16.89 -6.78 12.85
CA GLY A 122 -15.43 -6.71 12.69
C GLY A 122 -14.90 -5.28 12.43
N GLU A 123 -13.62 -5.15 12.05
CA GLU A 123 -12.89 -3.85 11.95
C GLU A 123 -13.33 -2.91 10.79
N ARG A 124 -14.54 -3.06 10.24
CA ARG A 124 -15.00 -2.27 9.09
C ARG A 124 -16.02 -1.21 9.48
N LEU A 125 -15.54 0.01 9.77
CA LEU A 125 -16.37 1.21 9.80
C LEU A 125 -16.66 1.71 8.38
N THR A 126 -17.90 1.56 7.93
CA THR A 126 -18.38 2.17 6.67
C THR A 126 -18.36 3.70 6.77
N GLY A 127 -18.31 4.41 5.64
CA GLY A 127 -18.34 5.88 5.63
C GLY A 127 -19.57 6.47 6.30
N VAL A 128 -20.71 5.82 6.15
CA VAL A 128 -21.98 6.21 6.78
C VAL A 128 -21.91 6.06 8.29
N ALA A 129 -21.36 4.95 8.80
CA ALA A 129 -21.21 4.75 10.23
C ALA A 129 -20.29 5.81 10.86
N PHE A 130 -19.18 6.17 10.20
CA PHE A 130 -18.32 7.24 10.66
C PHE A 130 -19.02 8.61 10.66
N ALA A 131 -19.78 8.93 9.62
CA ALA A 131 -20.55 10.18 9.57
C ALA A 131 -21.59 10.24 10.70
N LEU A 132 -22.27 9.13 10.99
CA LEU A 132 -23.23 9.04 12.09
C LEU A 132 -22.54 9.24 13.45
N ILE A 133 -21.39 8.59 13.68
CA ILE A 133 -20.59 8.80 14.89
C ILE A 133 -20.17 10.27 15.00
N GLY A 134 -19.73 10.89 13.91
CA GLY A 134 -19.37 12.31 13.87
C GLY A 134 -20.55 13.22 14.24
N VAL A 135 -21.75 12.93 13.72
CA VAL A 135 -22.98 13.66 14.08
C VAL A 135 -23.30 13.49 15.56
N VAL A 136 -23.21 12.27 16.10
CA VAL A 136 -23.47 12.02 17.51
C VAL A 136 -22.46 12.73 18.41
N LEU A 137 -21.17 12.68 18.08
CA LEU A 137 -20.14 13.43 18.81
C LEU A 137 -20.36 14.95 18.72
N ALA A 138 -20.80 15.47 17.57
CA ALA A 138 -21.16 16.88 17.44
C ALA A 138 -22.37 17.23 18.32
N CYS A 139 -23.38 16.36 18.42
CA CYS A 139 -24.50 16.54 19.33
C CYS A 139 -24.05 16.52 20.80
N VAL A 140 -23.15 15.61 21.20
CA VAL A 140 -22.56 15.57 22.55
C VAL A 140 -21.88 16.90 22.88
N VAL A 141 -20.99 17.38 22.00
CA VAL A 141 -20.29 18.65 22.18
C VAL A 141 -21.26 19.83 22.27
N THR A 142 -22.27 19.85 21.41
CA THR A 142 -23.26 20.94 21.39
C THR A 142 -24.09 20.97 22.67
N LEU A 143 -24.56 19.81 23.15
CA LEU A 143 -25.31 19.70 24.40
C LEU A 143 -24.49 20.14 25.61
N ASP A 144 -23.22 19.73 25.65
CA ASP A 144 -22.28 20.11 26.71
C ASP A 144 -22.06 21.64 26.71
N PHE A 145 -21.81 22.24 25.52
CA PHE A 145 -21.60 23.68 25.38
C PHE A 145 -22.82 24.52 25.77
N ILE A 146 -24.03 24.08 25.44
CA ILE A 146 -25.26 24.76 25.84
C ILE A 146 -25.42 24.69 27.36
N GLY A 147 -25.13 23.53 27.97
CA GLY A 147 -25.24 23.33 29.42
C GLY A 147 -24.30 24.22 30.23
N ILE A 148 -23.06 24.38 29.78
CA ILE A 148 -22.04 25.18 30.47
C ILE A 148 -22.04 26.67 30.09
N TRP A 149 -22.86 27.07 29.11
CA TRP A 149 -22.92 28.45 28.63
C TRP A 149 -23.16 29.48 29.74
N PRO A 150 -24.09 29.27 30.70
CA PRO A 150 -24.36 30.25 31.76
C PRO A 150 -23.19 30.47 32.72
N ASP A 151 -22.33 29.45 32.87
CA ASP A 151 -21.28 29.43 33.89
C ASP A 151 -19.99 30.13 33.41
N HIS A 152 -19.83 30.34 32.11
CA HIS A 152 -18.68 31.03 31.46
C HIS A 152 -17.29 30.49 31.86
N ASP A 153 -17.21 29.26 32.40
CA ASP A 153 -15.98 28.55 32.78
C ASP A 153 -15.82 27.22 32.03
N ILE A 154 -15.51 27.31 30.74
CA ILE A 154 -15.35 26.14 29.87
C ILE A 154 -14.18 25.27 30.31
N ALA A 155 -13.07 25.87 30.78
CA ALA A 155 -11.85 25.14 31.09
C ALA A 155 -12.06 24.05 32.14
N HIS A 156 -13.02 24.25 33.05
CA HIS A 156 -13.31 23.32 34.12
C HIS A 156 -14.61 22.52 33.88
N LEU A 157 -15.62 23.08 33.21
CA LEU A 157 -16.94 22.45 33.12
C LEU A 157 -17.15 21.61 31.84
N ALA A 158 -16.31 21.77 30.81
CA ALA A 158 -16.46 21.09 29.52
C ALA A 158 -16.00 19.61 29.53
N THR A 159 -16.62 18.76 30.36
CA THR A 159 -16.17 17.38 30.58
C THR A 159 -16.56 16.42 29.46
N ALA A 160 -17.80 16.48 28.95
CA ALA A 160 -18.29 15.54 27.94
C ALA A 160 -17.73 15.87 26.54
N SER A 161 -17.60 17.16 26.23
CA SER A 161 -17.02 17.63 24.97
C SER A 161 -15.52 17.34 24.87
N VAL A 162 -14.79 17.35 25.99
CA VAL A 162 -13.38 16.91 26.03
C VAL A 162 -13.28 15.40 25.73
N ALA A 163 -14.14 14.58 26.36
CA ALA A 163 -14.19 13.14 26.10
C ALA A 163 -14.55 12.80 24.64
N ALA A 164 -15.36 13.63 23.98
CA ALA A 164 -15.63 13.50 22.55
C ALA A 164 -14.36 13.64 21.69
N GLY A 165 -13.37 14.43 22.12
CA GLY A 165 -12.06 14.49 21.49
C GLY A 165 -11.27 13.20 21.65
N PHE A 166 -11.36 12.57 22.82
CA PHE A 166 -10.71 11.29 23.07
C PHE A 166 -11.33 10.14 22.28
N ALA A 167 -12.64 10.18 22.00
CA ALA A 167 -13.28 9.21 21.12
C ALA A 167 -12.70 9.15 19.70
N LEU A 168 -11.97 10.19 19.25
CA LEU A 168 -11.28 10.18 17.96
C LEU A 168 -10.03 9.28 17.95
N LEU A 169 -9.44 8.94 19.11
CA LEU A 169 -8.24 8.10 19.21
C LEU A 169 -8.46 6.71 18.56
N PRO A 170 -9.45 5.91 18.98
CA PRO A 170 -9.70 4.60 18.37
C PRO A 170 -10.18 4.73 16.92
N ILE A 171 -10.81 5.84 16.54
CA ILE A 171 -11.24 6.07 15.16
C ILE A 171 -10.03 6.28 14.23
N ALA A 172 -8.94 6.86 14.73
CA ALA A 172 -7.70 7.05 13.98
C ALA A 172 -7.11 5.73 13.45
N SER A 173 -7.32 4.60 14.15
CA SER A 173 -6.85 3.28 13.71
C SER A 173 -7.75 2.60 12.68
N LEU A 174 -8.98 3.10 12.47
CA LEU A 174 -10.00 2.45 11.62
C LEU A 174 -10.30 3.24 10.35
N ARG A 175 -10.08 4.56 10.35
CA ARG A 175 -10.43 5.45 9.23
C ARG A 175 -9.21 6.02 8.49
N PRO A 176 -9.42 6.59 7.28
CA PRO A 176 -8.36 7.30 6.57
C PRO A 176 -7.97 8.59 7.30
N ALA A 177 -6.67 8.91 7.29
CA ALA A 177 -6.13 9.99 8.10
C ALA A 177 -6.72 11.37 7.79
N ARG A 178 -7.13 11.61 6.54
CA ARG A 178 -7.71 12.88 6.10
C ARG A 178 -9.05 13.19 6.79
N GLU A 179 -9.91 12.19 6.93
CA GLU A 179 -11.23 12.37 7.56
C GLU A 179 -11.09 12.64 9.06
N VAL A 180 -10.22 11.90 9.72
CA VAL A 180 -9.95 12.08 11.15
C VAL A 180 -9.28 13.44 11.42
N ALA A 181 -8.34 13.86 10.56
CA ALA A 181 -7.75 15.20 10.65
C ALA A 181 -8.80 16.31 10.52
N VAL A 182 -9.76 16.17 9.59
CA VAL A 182 -10.86 17.14 9.46
C VAL A 182 -11.71 17.18 10.74
N ALA A 183 -12.04 16.01 11.32
CA ALA A 183 -12.80 15.96 12.56
C ALA A 183 -12.05 16.63 13.73
N ILE A 184 -10.74 16.39 13.86
CA ILE A 184 -9.90 17.05 14.88
C ILE A 184 -9.88 18.57 14.69
N VAL A 185 -9.72 19.05 13.44
CA VAL A 185 -9.70 20.49 13.15
C VAL A 185 -11.04 21.14 13.43
N VAL A 186 -12.15 20.50 13.04
CA VAL A 186 -13.51 21.00 13.31
C VAL A 186 -13.78 21.06 14.82
N LEU A 187 -13.41 20.01 15.56
CA LEU A 187 -13.55 19.98 17.01
C LEU A 187 -12.70 21.06 17.69
N GLY A 188 -11.43 21.18 17.32
CA GLY A 188 -10.53 22.21 17.84
C GLY A 188 -11.03 23.63 17.55
N ALA A 189 -11.54 23.86 16.33
CA ALA A 189 -12.14 25.15 15.98
C ALA A 189 -13.39 25.45 16.82
N ALA A 190 -14.24 24.45 17.08
CA ALA A 190 -15.41 24.62 17.95
C ALA A 190 -15.01 25.03 19.37
N PHE A 191 -13.99 24.40 19.96
CA PHE A 191 -13.45 24.79 21.27
C PHE A 191 -12.85 26.20 21.27
N VAL A 192 -12.09 26.57 20.23
CA VAL A 192 -11.53 27.93 20.11
C VAL A 192 -12.65 28.98 20.02
N VAL A 193 -13.66 28.75 19.18
CA VAL A 193 -14.81 29.65 19.07
C VAL A 193 -15.54 29.77 20.40
N MET A 194 -15.80 28.65 21.07
CA MET A 194 -16.49 28.63 22.36
C MET A 194 -15.71 29.41 23.42
N CYS A 195 -14.39 29.19 23.54
CA CYS A 195 -13.51 29.97 24.43
C CYS A 195 -13.54 31.48 24.17
N LEU A 196 -13.54 31.88 22.89
CA LEU A 196 -13.53 33.30 22.52
C LEU A 196 -14.87 34.00 22.79
N VAL A 197 -15.98 33.27 22.74
CA VAL A 197 -17.32 33.85 22.93
C VAL A 197 -17.74 33.82 24.40
N SER A 198 -17.37 32.79 25.17
CA SER A 198 -17.79 32.66 26.56
C SER A 198 -16.98 33.50 27.53
N SER A 199 -15.69 33.72 27.30
CA SER A 199 -14.80 34.20 28.36
C SER A 199 -13.86 35.26 27.82
N PRO A 200 -13.69 36.39 28.53
CA PRO A 200 -12.77 37.43 28.09
C PRO A 200 -11.33 36.89 28.11
N VAL A 201 -10.59 37.19 27.04
CA VAL A 201 -9.18 36.79 26.90
C VAL A 201 -8.33 37.70 27.77
N THR A 202 -8.00 37.23 28.97
CA THR A 202 -7.12 37.92 29.93
C THR A 202 -5.87 37.08 30.19
N PRO A 203 -4.79 37.68 30.72
CA PRO A 203 -3.58 36.93 31.08
C PRO A 203 -3.83 35.76 32.04
N ASP A 204 -4.89 35.83 32.85
CA ASP A 204 -5.25 34.79 33.82
C ASP A 204 -6.04 33.62 33.20
N THR A 205 -6.88 33.88 32.19
CA THR A 205 -7.73 32.86 31.55
C THR A 205 -7.05 32.18 30.37
N LEU A 206 -6.11 32.87 29.71
CA LEU A 206 -5.43 32.40 28.51
C LEU A 206 -4.67 31.06 28.71
N PRO A 207 -3.92 30.82 29.81
CA PRO A 207 -3.28 29.53 30.03
C PRO A 207 -4.27 28.37 30.12
N GLY A 208 -5.42 28.57 30.76
CA GLY A 208 -6.48 27.57 30.87
C GLY A 208 -7.10 27.23 29.52
N MET A 209 -7.43 28.24 28.72
CA MET A 209 -7.97 28.06 27.36
C MET A 209 -7.00 27.30 26.45
N VAL A 210 -5.71 27.67 26.47
CA VAL A 210 -4.68 26.99 25.67
C VAL A 210 -4.51 25.54 26.12
N SER A 211 -4.50 25.30 27.44
CA SER A 211 -4.39 23.95 28.00
C SER A 211 -5.58 23.08 27.62
N LEU A 212 -6.80 23.60 27.68
CA LEU A 212 -8.01 22.91 27.26
C LEU A 212 -7.96 22.52 25.77
N VAL A 213 -7.68 23.48 24.89
CA VAL A 213 -7.60 23.23 23.44
C VAL A 213 -6.49 22.23 23.13
N ALA A 214 -5.33 22.35 23.78
CA ALA A 214 -4.24 21.40 23.63
C ALA A 214 -4.66 20.00 24.08
N PHE A 215 -5.35 19.88 25.22
CA PHE A 215 -5.81 18.60 25.76
C PHE A 215 -6.82 17.90 24.84
N VAL A 216 -7.67 18.64 24.14
CA VAL A 216 -8.64 18.09 23.19
C VAL A 216 -8.00 17.69 21.86
N VAL A 217 -7.05 18.49 21.35
CA VAL A 217 -6.52 18.34 19.98
C VAL A 217 -5.26 17.48 19.92
N VAL A 218 -4.36 17.61 20.89
CA VAL A 218 -3.03 16.98 20.84
C VAL A 218 -3.11 15.45 20.93
N PRO A 219 -3.83 14.84 21.90
CA PRO A 219 -3.92 13.38 21.99
C PRO A 219 -4.41 12.69 20.71
N PRO A 220 -5.54 13.08 20.08
CA PRO A 220 -5.99 12.45 18.84
C PRO A 220 -5.05 12.76 17.66
N SER A 221 -4.37 13.92 17.65
CA SER A 221 -3.37 14.25 16.63
C SER A 221 -2.13 13.35 16.71
N ILE A 222 -1.65 13.07 17.93
CA ILE A 222 -0.54 12.14 18.16
C ILE A 222 -0.94 10.72 17.74
N ALA A 223 -2.13 10.26 18.16
CA ALA A 223 -2.64 8.95 17.77
C ALA A 223 -2.71 8.81 16.24
N LEU A 224 -3.25 9.82 15.55
CA LEU A 224 -3.30 9.88 14.10
C LEU A 224 -1.91 9.80 13.46
N PHE A 225 -0.95 10.58 13.95
CA PHE A 225 0.43 10.57 13.45
C PHE A 225 1.09 9.19 13.64
N VAL A 226 1.01 8.62 14.84
CA VAL A 226 1.62 7.33 15.18
C VAL A 226 1.04 6.22 14.29
N VAL A 227 -0.29 6.13 14.19
CA VAL A 227 -0.96 5.13 13.35
C VAL A 227 -0.55 5.28 11.89
N GLN A 228 -0.51 6.51 11.37
CA GLN A 228 -0.13 6.75 9.99
C GLN A 228 1.33 6.35 9.71
N ARG A 229 2.25 6.68 10.62
CA ARG A 229 3.66 6.30 10.50
C ARG A 229 3.86 4.79 10.60
N PHE A 230 3.17 4.15 11.53
CA PHE A 230 3.19 2.70 11.66
C PHE A 230 2.69 2.01 10.39
N ARG A 231 1.56 2.46 9.81
CA ARG A 231 1.06 1.92 8.54
C ARG A 231 2.05 2.09 7.39
N GLN A 232 2.67 3.26 7.27
CA GLN A 232 3.69 3.52 6.26
C GLN A 232 4.92 2.60 6.43
N LEU A 233 5.33 2.36 7.68
CA LEU A 233 6.42 1.45 8.00
C LEU A 233 6.08 0.01 7.62
N VAL A 234 4.92 -0.50 8.07
CA VAL A 234 4.48 -1.88 7.77
C VAL A 234 4.34 -2.10 6.27
N GLN A 235 3.78 -1.14 5.52
CA GLN A 235 3.68 -1.24 4.06
C GLN A 235 5.06 -1.34 3.41
N ARG A 236 6.03 -0.54 3.87
CA ARG A 236 7.42 -0.59 3.37
C ARG A 236 8.10 -1.92 3.70
N GLU A 237 7.91 -2.43 4.91
CA GLU A 237 8.52 -3.70 5.30
C GLU A 237 7.87 -4.90 4.60
N LEU A 238 6.54 -4.88 4.40
CA LEU A 238 5.87 -5.90 3.60
C LEU A 238 6.36 -5.91 2.15
N ASP A 239 6.48 -4.73 1.53
CA ASP A 239 7.05 -4.59 0.19
C ASP A 239 8.50 -5.10 0.17
N ARG A 240 9.30 -4.75 1.18
CA ARG A 240 10.67 -5.26 1.30
C ARG A 240 10.72 -6.79 1.39
N VAL A 241 9.86 -7.41 2.19
CA VAL A 241 9.80 -8.87 2.34
C VAL A 241 9.37 -9.55 1.04
N LEU A 242 8.41 -8.97 0.31
CA LEU A 242 8.01 -9.47 -1.01
C LEU A 242 9.20 -9.46 -1.98
N VAL A 243 9.93 -8.35 -2.01
CA VAL A 243 11.09 -8.22 -2.89
C VAL A 243 12.24 -9.15 -2.45
N GLN A 244 12.44 -9.34 -1.14
CA GLN A 244 13.39 -10.32 -0.62
C GLN A 244 13.00 -11.77 -0.97
N SER A 245 11.71 -12.09 -1.09
CA SER A 245 11.29 -13.42 -1.54
C SER A 245 11.71 -13.70 -2.99
N ASN A 246 11.81 -12.67 -3.84
CA ASN A 246 12.32 -12.77 -5.22
C ASN A 246 13.84 -13.01 -5.29
N VAL A 247 14.60 -12.74 -4.23
CA VAL A 247 16.06 -13.02 -4.20
C VAL A 247 16.35 -14.53 -4.27
N GLN A 248 15.48 -15.33 -3.66
CA GLN A 248 15.54 -16.80 -3.67
C GLN A 248 14.89 -17.41 -4.92
N ALA A 249 14.29 -16.60 -5.81
CA ALA A 249 13.68 -17.08 -7.02
C ALA A 249 14.73 -17.65 -8.01
N PRO A 250 14.35 -18.59 -8.89
CA PRO A 250 15.24 -19.10 -9.94
C PRO A 250 15.81 -17.97 -10.83
N GLN A 251 16.96 -18.23 -11.47
CA GLN A 251 17.73 -17.24 -12.27
C GLN A 251 16.86 -16.47 -13.28
N PHE A 252 15.97 -17.22 -13.91
CA PHE A 252 14.88 -16.76 -14.74
C PHE A 252 13.59 -17.16 -14.03
N ALA A 253 12.78 -16.17 -13.69
CA ALA A 253 11.50 -16.39 -13.06
C ALA A 253 10.47 -15.65 -13.89
N LEU A 254 9.31 -16.26 -14.08
CA LEU A 254 8.14 -15.53 -14.54
C LEU A 254 7.67 -14.68 -13.37
N GLY A 255 7.50 -13.37 -13.57
CA GLY A 255 6.90 -12.51 -12.55
C GLY A 255 5.59 -13.08 -12.03
N MET A 256 5.18 -12.70 -10.82
CA MET A 256 3.99 -13.21 -10.12
C MET A 256 2.73 -13.19 -11.02
N LEU A 257 2.62 -12.23 -11.94
CA LEU A 257 1.55 -12.17 -12.93
C LEU A 257 1.65 -13.21 -14.05
N ALA A 258 2.86 -13.38 -14.61
CA ALA A 258 3.10 -14.37 -15.64
C ALA A 258 3.06 -15.80 -15.06
N SER A 259 3.37 -15.96 -13.76
CA SER A 259 3.21 -17.21 -13.03
C SER A 259 1.73 -17.58 -12.84
N ASP A 260 0.86 -16.63 -12.48
CA ASP A 260 -0.60 -16.84 -12.42
C ASP A 260 -1.17 -17.20 -13.81
N GLU A 261 -0.70 -16.54 -14.87
CA GLU A 261 -1.14 -16.81 -16.25
C GLU A 261 -0.64 -18.16 -16.76
N LEU A 262 0.62 -18.53 -16.46
CA LEU A 262 1.16 -19.84 -16.77
C LEU A 262 0.41 -20.95 -16.01
N ALA A 263 0.11 -20.75 -14.72
CA ALA A 263 -0.68 -21.71 -13.94
C ALA A 263 -2.10 -21.90 -14.49
N ARG A 264 -2.70 -20.82 -15.02
CA ARG A 264 -3.99 -20.90 -15.70
C ARG A 264 -3.91 -21.66 -17.02
N LEU A 265 -2.86 -21.43 -17.81
CA LEU A 265 -2.60 -22.14 -19.06
C LEU A 265 -2.30 -23.62 -18.81
N ASP A 266 -1.52 -23.92 -17.76
CA ASP A 266 -1.20 -25.28 -17.33
C ASP A 266 -2.46 -26.03 -16.88
N LEU A 267 -3.32 -25.42 -16.05
CA LEU A 267 -4.61 -25.99 -15.68
C LEU A 267 -5.53 -26.22 -16.88
N ALA A 268 -5.47 -25.36 -17.90
CA ALA A 268 -6.23 -25.55 -19.13
C ALA A 268 -5.69 -26.70 -19.97
N ALA A 269 -4.36 -26.88 -20.01
CA ALA A 269 -3.71 -28.01 -20.64
C ALA A 269 -4.01 -29.33 -19.90
N GLU A 270 -3.94 -29.34 -18.57
CA GLU A 270 -4.28 -30.49 -17.73
C GLU A 270 -5.72 -30.95 -17.96
N LYS A 271 -6.69 -30.03 -17.98
CA LYS A 271 -8.09 -30.36 -18.29
C LYS A 271 -8.28 -30.95 -19.69
N LEU A 272 -7.52 -30.48 -20.67
CA LEU A 272 -7.58 -31.01 -22.03
C LEU A 272 -6.98 -32.43 -22.08
N LEU A 273 -5.88 -32.66 -21.37
CA LEU A 273 -5.26 -33.99 -21.24
C LEU A 273 -6.15 -34.97 -20.48
N ASP A 274 -6.79 -34.53 -19.39
CA ASP A 274 -7.75 -35.31 -18.61
C ASP A 274 -8.99 -35.68 -19.44
N ALA A 275 -9.46 -34.77 -20.30
CA ALA A 275 -10.60 -35.04 -21.18
C ALA A 275 -10.28 -36.15 -22.20
N VAL A 276 -9.04 -36.21 -22.69
CA VAL A 276 -8.56 -37.30 -23.56
C VAL A 276 -8.36 -38.59 -22.76
N ALA A 277 -7.74 -38.51 -21.58
CA ALA A 277 -7.45 -39.66 -20.74
C ALA A 277 -8.71 -40.39 -20.25
N ASN A 278 -9.76 -39.64 -19.91
CA ASN A 278 -11.05 -40.18 -19.47
C ASN A 278 -11.97 -40.58 -20.64
N GLY A 279 -11.51 -40.45 -21.89
CA GLY A 279 -12.24 -40.83 -23.10
C GLY A 279 -13.40 -39.92 -23.49
N SER A 280 -13.54 -38.76 -22.82
CA SER A 280 -14.58 -37.77 -23.14
C SER A 280 -14.32 -37.02 -24.45
N ASP A 281 -13.05 -36.92 -24.87
CA ASP A 281 -12.64 -36.45 -26.20
C ASP A 281 -11.68 -37.49 -26.82
N PRO A 282 -12.20 -38.49 -27.55
CA PRO A 282 -11.39 -39.60 -28.06
C PRO A 282 -10.45 -39.13 -29.18
N LEU A 283 -9.29 -39.78 -29.30
CA LEU A 283 -8.37 -39.55 -30.41
C LEU A 283 -8.89 -40.23 -31.70
N PRO A 284 -8.78 -39.59 -32.88
CA PRO A 284 -8.22 -38.26 -33.13
C PRO A 284 -9.12 -37.12 -32.61
N LEU A 285 -8.50 -36.08 -32.04
CA LEU A 285 -9.20 -34.91 -31.50
C LEU A 285 -10.14 -34.28 -32.53
N SER A 286 -11.26 -33.75 -32.04
CA SER A 286 -12.12 -32.88 -32.87
C SER A 286 -11.35 -31.65 -33.37
N ASP A 287 -11.72 -31.11 -34.54
CA ASP A 287 -11.08 -29.91 -35.11
C ASP A 287 -11.10 -28.72 -34.13
N ALA A 288 -12.16 -28.60 -33.33
CA ALA A 288 -12.29 -27.58 -32.30
C ALA A 288 -11.28 -27.78 -31.16
N SER A 289 -11.17 -28.99 -30.62
CA SER A 289 -10.21 -29.33 -29.56
C SER A 289 -8.76 -29.24 -30.05
N ALA A 290 -8.49 -29.67 -31.28
CA ALA A 290 -7.18 -29.57 -31.91
C ALA A 290 -6.75 -28.10 -32.08
N SER A 291 -7.67 -27.21 -32.48
CA SER A 291 -7.41 -25.78 -32.56
C SER A 291 -7.11 -25.16 -31.19
N VAL A 292 -7.84 -25.55 -30.14
CA VAL A 292 -7.61 -25.06 -28.76
C VAL A 292 -6.27 -25.54 -28.21
N ALA A 293 -5.92 -26.81 -28.45
CA ALA A 293 -4.62 -27.36 -28.08
C ALA A 293 -3.47 -26.62 -28.78
N ALA A 294 -3.62 -26.31 -30.08
CA ALA A 294 -2.62 -25.55 -30.83
C ALA A 294 -2.44 -24.11 -30.31
N SER A 295 -3.52 -23.43 -29.94
CA SER A 295 -3.44 -22.08 -29.35
C SER A 295 -2.79 -22.11 -27.95
N LEU A 296 -3.19 -23.05 -27.09
CA LEU A 296 -2.61 -23.24 -25.75
C LEU A 296 -1.10 -23.51 -25.83
N ALA A 297 -0.69 -24.42 -26.73
CA ALA A 297 0.72 -24.74 -26.95
C ALA A 297 1.52 -23.53 -27.43
N THR A 298 0.92 -22.67 -28.28
CA THR A 298 1.56 -21.45 -28.76
C THR A 298 1.70 -20.42 -27.63
N GLU A 299 0.65 -20.21 -26.82
CA GLU A 299 0.67 -19.28 -25.69
C GLU A 299 1.66 -19.72 -24.59
N LEU A 300 1.67 -21.01 -24.23
CA LEU A 300 2.65 -21.58 -23.30
C LEU A 300 4.08 -21.38 -23.82
N ARG A 301 4.32 -21.64 -25.10
CA ARG A 301 5.65 -21.44 -25.70
C ARG A 301 6.08 -19.97 -25.65
N LEU A 302 5.18 -19.03 -25.92
CA LEU A 302 5.49 -17.60 -25.86
C LEU A 302 5.81 -17.16 -24.44
N HIS A 303 5.00 -17.55 -23.45
CA HIS A 303 5.24 -17.23 -22.04
C HIS A 303 6.55 -17.83 -21.54
N LEU A 304 6.87 -19.08 -21.90
CA LEU A 304 8.14 -19.71 -21.54
C LEU A 304 9.36 -19.08 -22.23
N ILE A 305 9.19 -18.41 -23.38
CA ILE A 305 10.26 -17.65 -24.04
C ILE A 305 10.42 -16.28 -23.40
N GLU A 306 9.32 -15.59 -23.08
CA GLU A 306 9.33 -14.29 -22.40
C GLU A 306 9.94 -14.41 -20.99
N GLY A 307 9.58 -15.45 -20.24
CA GLY A 307 10.18 -15.76 -18.94
C GLY A 307 11.69 -16.03 -18.95
N ARG A 308 12.31 -16.28 -20.12
CA ARG A 308 13.78 -16.40 -20.25
C ARG A 308 14.47 -15.07 -20.53
N ARG A 309 13.74 -14.00 -20.83
CA ARG A 309 14.31 -12.68 -21.13
C ARG A 309 14.30 -11.77 -19.91
N GLU A 310 13.36 -11.98 -19.00
CA GLU A 310 13.21 -11.21 -17.76
C GLU A 310 13.94 -11.92 -16.61
N THR A 311 14.77 -11.17 -15.88
CA THR A 311 15.54 -11.69 -14.74
C THR A 311 14.80 -11.42 -13.43
N TRP A 312 15.20 -12.11 -12.36
CA TRP A 312 14.68 -11.87 -11.00
C TRP A 312 14.75 -10.38 -10.61
N LEU A 313 15.77 -9.63 -11.06
CA LEU A 313 15.97 -8.22 -10.74
C LEU A 313 14.91 -7.34 -11.39
N TYR A 314 14.54 -7.65 -12.64
CA TYR A 314 13.46 -6.96 -13.35
C TYR A 314 12.13 -7.15 -12.63
N HIS A 315 11.80 -8.38 -12.21
CA HIS A 315 10.58 -8.67 -11.46
C HIS A 315 10.58 -8.05 -10.07
N ALA A 316 11.68 -8.18 -9.33
CA ALA A 316 11.85 -7.57 -8.02
C ALA A 316 11.61 -6.05 -8.02
N ILE A 317 11.99 -5.36 -9.11
CA ILE A 317 11.82 -3.91 -9.23
C ILE A 317 10.44 -3.54 -9.77
N THR A 318 9.95 -4.23 -10.81
CA THR A 318 8.65 -3.91 -11.42
C THR A 318 7.45 -4.28 -10.54
N GLU A 319 7.59 -5.33 -9.71
CA GLU A 319 6.54 -5.76 -8.77
C GLU A 319 6.54 -4.97 -7.46
N SER A 320 7.65 -4.32 -7.14
CA SER A 320 7.77 -3.49 -5.93
C SER A 320 7.10 -2.13 -6.12
N ASP A 321 6.23 -1.77 -5.18
CA ASP A 321 5.59 -0.45 -5.14
C ASP A 321 6.62 0.65 -4.83
N HIS A 322 7.65 0.32 -4.04
CA HIS A 322 8.72 1.24 -3.67
C HIS A 322 9.79 1.37 -4.75
N LEU A 323 10.36 0.24 -5.22
CA LEU A 323 11.45 0.27 -6.19
C LEU A 323 10.97 0.62 -7.61
N GLY A 324 9.80 0.14 -8.05
CA GLY A 324 9.32 0.36 -9.41
C GLY A 324 9.05 1.82 -9.79
N ARG A 325 8.95 2.72 -8.79
CA ARG A 325 8.82 4.17 -9.00
C ARG A 325 10.16 4.92 -8.97
N ALA A 326 11.15 4.34 -8.30
CA ALA A 326 12.40 5.02 -7.98
C ALA A 326 13.61 4.45 -8.73
N VAL A 327 13.54 3.21 -9.19
CA VAL A 327 14.64 2.48 -9.80
C VAL A 327 14.30 2.11 -11.24
N SER A 328 15.24 2.33 -12.14
CA SER A 328 15.20 1.82 -13.52
C SER A 328 16.30 0.77 -13.72
N VAL A 329 16.00 -0.30 -14.45
CA VAL A 329 16.92 -1.41 -14.71
C VAL A 329 17.15 -1.56 -16.20
N ALA A 330 18.40 -1.69 -16.60
CA ALA A 330 18.83 -2.11 -17.92
C ALA A 330 19.71 -3.36 -17.79
N ASP A 331 19.17 -4.50 -18.21
CA ASP A 331 19.88 -5.79 -18.23
C ASP A 331 19.70 -6.49 -19.60
N PRO A 332 20.31 -5.97 -20.67
CA PRO A 332 20.05 -6.43 -22.04
C PRO A 332 20.53 -7.85 -22.32
N ALA A 333 21.50 -8.34 -21.53
CA ALA A 333 22.06 -9.68 -21.65
C ALA A 333 21.59 -10.62 -20.52
N SER A 334 20.60 -10.20 -19.72
CA SER A 334 20.03 -10.98 -18.62
C SER A 334 21.09 -11.47 -17.60
N LEU A 335 22.15 -10.66 -17.39
CA LEU A 335 23.30 -11.00 -16.55
C LEU A 335 22.92 -11.08 -15.06
N ALA A 336 21.85 -10.41 -14.64
CA ALA A 336 21.39 -10.48 -13.25
C ALA A 336 21.04 -11.92 -12.84
N GLY A 337 20.62 -12.78 -13.78
CA GLY A 337 20.30 -14.18 -13.52
C GLY A 337 21.47 -14.98 -12.94
N HIS A 338 22.71 -14.61 -13.29
CA HIS A 338 23.93 -15.32 -12.86
C HIS A 338 24.45 -14.90 -11.49
N LEU A 339 23.91 -13.82 -10.90
CA LEU A 339 24.31 -13.39 -9.57
C LEU A 339 24.00 -14.46 -8.52
N SER A 340 24.94 -14.70 -7.61
CA SER A 340 24.72 -15.60 -6.47
C SER A 340 23.69 -15.02 -5.49
N PRO A 341 23.00 -15.84 -4.67
CA PRO A 341 21.99 -15.35 -3.73
C PRO A 341 22.47 -14.23 -2.81
N ALA A 342 23.73 -14.27 -2.36
CA ALA A 342 24.32 -13.21 -1.53
C ALA A 342 24.51 -11.89 -2.29
N GLN A 343 24.92 -11.95 -3.57
CA GLN A 343 25.07 -10.78 -4.44
C GLN A 343 23.71 -10.17 -4.80
N ARG A 344 22.70 -11.02 -5.04
CA ARG A 344 21.31 -10.60 -5.28
C ARG A 344 20.75 -9.84 -4.09
N ASP A 345 20.90 -10.37 -2.87
CA ASP A 345 20.46 -9.69 -1.64
C ASP A 345 21.22 -8.38 -1.40
N GLY A 346 22.55 -8.39 -1.60
CA GLY A 346 23.37 -7.18 -1.53
C GLY A 346 22.92 -6.08 -2.48
N LEU A 347 22.70 -6.43 -3.76
CA LEU A 347 22.22 -5.50 -4.79
C LEU A 347 20.84 -4.95 -4.42
N LEU A 348 19.90 -5.82 -4.07
CA LEU A 348 18.57 -5.40 -3.71
C LEU A 348 18.55 -4.47 -2.49
N GLN A 349 19.30 -4.83 -1.44
CA GLN A 349 19.39 -4.00 -0.24
C GLN A 349 20.02 -2.64 -0.54
N ALA A 350 21.07 -2.58 -1.37
CA ALA A 350 21.68 -1.32 -1.76
C ALA A 350 20.67 -0.42 -2.51
N LEU A 351 19.97 -0.97 -3.50
CA LEU A 351 18.94 -0.24 -4.26
C LEU A 351 17.79 0.24 -3.37
N TRP A 352 17.37 -0.58 -2.41
CA TRP A 352 16.34 -0.22 -1.45
C TRP A 352 16.72 0.98 -0.59
N GLN A 353 17.95 0.99 -0.05
CA GLN A 353 18.43 2.12 0.75
C GLN A 353 18.57 3.39 -0.10
N MET A 354 19.12 3.27 -1.30
CA MET A 354 19.30 4.39 -2.22
C MET A 354 17.95 4.98 -2.69
N ALA A 355 16.93 4.14 -2.93
CA ALA A 355 15.59 4.57 -3.27
C ALA A 355 14.87 5.28 -2.10
N GLY A 356 15.11 4.84 -0.85
CA GLY A 356 14.51 5.40 0.37
C GLY A 356 14.93 6.84 0.68
N ASP A 357 16.14 7.22 0.27
CA ASP A 357 16.71 8.56 0.50
C ASP A 357 16.26 9.62 -0.53
N GLY A 358 15.63 9.19 -1.62
CA GLY A 358 15.20 10.01 -2.77
C GLY A 358 13.95 10.88 -2.56
N ARG A 359 13.67 11.38 -1.34
CA ARG A 359 12.46 12.18 -1.03
C ARG A 359 12.28 13.46 -1.89
N THR A 360 13.30 13.85 -2.65
CA THR A 360 13.33 15.04 -3.52
C THR A 360 13.36 14.71 -5.02
N ALA A 361 12.94 13.52 -5.43
CA ALA A 361 12.84 13.16 -6.85
C ALA A 361 11.81 14.03 -7.59
N GLN A 362 12.19 14.62 -8.72
CA GLN A 362 11.24 15.25 -9.64
C GLN A 362 10.29 14.18 -10.21
N PRO A 363 8.98 14.47 -10.34
CA PRO A 363 8.03 13.53 -10.88
C PRO A 363 8.43 13.10 -12.29
N GLY A 364 8.68 11.80 -12.49
CA GLY A 364 8.94 11.18 -13.79
C GLY A 364 10.39 10.79 -14.08
N GLN A 365 11.36 11.08 -13.20
CA GLN A 365 12.73 10.58 -13.35
C GLN A 365 13.07 9.52 -12.29
N PRO A 366 13.68 8.39 -12.67
CA PRO A 366 14.17 7.42 -11.70
C PRO A 366 15.28 8.05 -10.86
N VAL A 367 15.20 7.83 -9.54
CA VAL A 367 16.19 8.25 -8.54
C VAL A 367 17.51 7.50 -8.72
N VAL A 368 17.39 6.23 -9.14
CA VAL A 368 18.52 5.31 -9.34
C VAL A 368 18.34 4.59 -10.68
N SER A 369 19.39 4.56 -11.50
CA SER A 369 19.48 3.69 -12.67
C SER A 369 20.52 2.61 -12.43
N VAL A 370 20.17 1.37 -12.77
CA VAL A 370 21.03 0.20 -12.63
C VAL A 370 21.21 -0.40 -14.01
N THR A 371 22.46 -0.50 -14.45
CA THR A 371 22.81 -1.11 -15.73
C THR A 371 23.76 -2.27 -15.48
N LEU A 372 23.45 -3.43 -16.08
CA LEU A 372 24.31 -4.61 -16.05
C LEU A 372 24.97 -4.80 -17.42
N GLY A 373 26.31 -4.88 -17.43
CA GLY A 373 27.11 -5.19 -18.61
C GLY A 373 27.80 -3.98 -19.27
N PRO A 374 28.48 -4.19 -20.42
CA PRO A 374 28.77 -5.48 -21.06
C PRO A 374 29.80 -6.30 -20.25
N VAL A 375 29.79 -7.63 -20.42
CA VAL A 375 30.77 -8.53 -19.79
C VAL A 375 32.17 -8.12 -20.27
N GLY A 376 33.04 -7.74 -19.33
CA GLY A 376 34.39 -7.25 -19.60
C GLY A 376 35.42 -7.97 -18.73
N SER A 377 36.69 -7.77 -19.01
CA SER A 377 37.80 -8.30 -18.23
C SER A 377 38.60 -7.15 -17.61
N ASP A 378 37.91 -6.19 -17.00
CA ASP A 378 38.50 -4.96 -16.43
C ASP A 378 39.35 -5.26 -15.20
N GLY A 379 40.47 -5.95 -15.40
CA GLY A 379 41.48 -6.26 -14.38
C GLY A 379 41.11 -7.38 -13.40
N HIS A 380 39.97 -8.05 -13.56
CA HIS A 380 39.58 -9.18 -12.71
C HIS A 380 39.88 -10.54 -13.37
N PRO A 381 40.36 -11.54 -12.60
CA PRO A 381 40.71 -12.85 -13.14
C PRO A 381 39.43 -13.59 -13.55
N VAL A 382 39.11 -13.49 -14.83
CA VAL A 382 38.03 -14.24 -15.46
C VAL A 382 38.61 -15.56 -15.95
N THR A 383 38.12 -16.67 -15.42
CA THR A 383 38.43 -18.03 -15.90
C THR A 383 37.35 -18.49 -16.89
N ASP A 384 37.55 -19.64 -17.53
CA ASP A 384 36.53 -20.20 -18.45
C ASP A 384 35.20 -20.52 -17.72
N GLU A 385 35.27 -20.78 -16.42
CA GLU A 385 34.13 -21.10 -15.53
C GLU A 385 33.53 -19.87 -14.85
N THR A 386 34.14 -18.68 -14.97
CA THR A 386 33.68 -17.46 -14.31
C THR A 386 33.52 -16.32 -15.31
N MET A 387 32.76 -15.29 -14.95
CA MET A 387 32.66 -14.06 -15.70
C MET A 387 32.53 -12.88 -14.76
N ASP A 388 33.08 -11.73 -15.16
CA ASP A 388 32.87 -10.47 -14.47
C ASP A 388 31.64 -9.75 -15.06
N VAL A 389 30.67 -9.48 -14.20
CA VAL A 389 29.46 -8.72 -14.52
C VAL A 389 29.61 -7.33 -13.90
N PRO A 390 29.93 -6.30 -14.69
CA PRO A 390 29.95 -4.94 -14.19
C PRO A 390 28.52 -4.47 -13.95
N ILE A 391 28.27 -3.95 -12.75
CA ILE A 391 27.02 -3.34 -12.34
C ILE A 391 27.29 -1.85 -12.13
N VAL A 392 26.68 -1.03 -12.99
CA VAL A 392 26.76 0.43 -12.90
C VAL A 392 25.47 0.93 -12.24
N ILE A 393 25.61 1.56 -11.08
CA ILE A 393 24.52 2.20 -10.35
C ILE A 393 24.75 3.70 -10.41
N GLU A 394 23.86 4.44 -11.08
CA GLU A 394 23.89 5.90 -11.10
C GLU A 394 22.72 6.44 -10.29
N SER A 395 22.95 7.50 -9.52
CA SER A 395 21.92 8.14 -8.72
C SER A 395 21.97 9.65 -8.89
N SER A 396 20.88 10.20 -9.43
CA SER A 396 20.76 11.61 -9.83
C SER A 396 20.46 12.55 -8.65
N SER A 397 19.97 12.02 -7.52
CA SER A 397 19.57 12.83 -6.36
C SER A 397 20.12 12.36 -5.01
N VAL A 398 21.01 11.37 -4.99
CA VAL A 398 21.54 10.79 -3.76
C VAL A 398 23.01 11.16 -3.59
N SER A 399 23.27 12.14 -2.72
CA SER A 399 24.66 12.49 -2.37
C SER A 399 25.31 11.36 -1.57
N ARG A 400 26.59 11.07 -1.81
CA ARG A 400 27.39 10.11 -1.05
C ARG A 400 27.21 10.21 0.48
N ARG A 401 27.16 11.43 1.03
CA ARG A 401 27.01 11.69 2.48
C ARG A 401 25.69 11.18 3.08
N ARG A 402 24.66 10.96 2.25
CA ARG A 402 23.37 10.41 2.68
C ARG A 402 23.38 8.89 2.74
N LEU A 403 24.29 8.22 2.03
CA LEU A 403 24.41 6.77 2.09
C LEU A 403 24.97 6.33 3.44
N GLY A 404 24.12 5.68 4.23
CA GLY A 404 24.49 5.11 5.52
C GLY A 404 25.42 3.89 5.41
N PRO A 405 26.04 3.46 6.53
CA PRO A 405 26.93 2.30 6.58
C PRO A 405 26.31 1.00 6.04
N ALA A 406 24.98 0.84 6.19
CA ALA A 406 24.25 -0.33 5.71
C ALA A 406 24.23 -0.41 4.17
N THR A 407 24.22 0.72 3.46
CA THR A 407 24.29 0.75 2.00
C THR A 407 25.67 0.32 1.52
N TRP A 408 26.72 0.83 2.16
CA TRP A 408 28.10 0.46 1.83
C TRP A 408 28.39 -1.01 2.10
N SER A 409 27.91 -1.56 3.22
CA SER A 409 28.06 -3.00 3.50
C SER A 409 27.25 -3.87 2.54
N ALA A 410 26.09 -3.39 2.07
CA ALA A 410 25.32 -4.08 1.02
C ALA A 410 26.07 -4.09 -0.32
N LEU A 411 26.65 -2.95 -0.74
CA LEU A 411 27.49 -2.86 -1.93
C LEU A 411 28.72 -3.78 -1.86
N GLN A 412 29.37 -3.88 -0.70
CA GLN A 412 30.50 -4.80 -0.49
C GLN A 412 30.13 -6.27 -0.68
N ARG A 413 28.87 -6.66 -0.44
CA ARG A 413 28.40 -8.04 -0.67
C ARG A 413 28.18 -8.36 -2.15
N ILE A 414 28.02 -7.34 -2.98
CA ILE A 414 27.91 -7.48 -4.43
C ILE A 414 29.29 -7.82 -5.02
N GLY A 415 30.29 -7.03 -4.63
CA GLY A 415 31.68 -7.20 -5.04
C GLY A 415 32.53 -5.95 -4.77
N PRO A 416 33.80 -5.93 -5.20
CA PRO A 416 34.60 -4.71 -5.18
C PRO A 416 33.94 -3.64 -6.04
N PHE A 417 33.87 -2.41 -5.52
CA PHE A 417 33.28 -1.29 -6.22
C PHE A 417 34.19 -0.06 -6.22
N THR A 418 34.05 0.73 -7.27
CA THR A 418 34.62 2.07 -7.38
C THR A 418 33.48 3.08 -7.40
N GLU A 419 33.77 4.28 -6.95
CA GLU A 419 32.81 5.37 -6.89
C GLU A 419 33.37 6.60 -7.60
N ALA A 420 32.51 7.25 -8.37
CA ALA A 420 32.78 8.52 -9.01
C ALA A 420 31.61 9.46 -8.73
N VAL A 421 31.92 10.69 -8.36
CA VAL A 421 30.92 11.76 -8.23
C VAL A 421 31.13 12.71 -9.39
N GLN A 422 30.15 12.78 -10.29
CA GLN A 422 30.18 13.65 -11.47
C GLN A 422 28.87 14.43 -11.53
N ASP A 423 28.95 15.76 -11.64
CA ASP A 423 27.80 16.66 -11.80
C ASP A 423 26.68 16.49 -10.76
N GLY A 424 27.04 16.15 -9.52
CA GLY A 424 26.09 15.92 -8.43
C GLY A 424 25.39 14.55 -8.48
N SER A 425 25.66 13.74 -9.50
CA SER A 425 25.27 12.34 -9.61
C SER A 425 26.36 11.45 -8.99
N LEU A 426 25.95 10.48 -8.18
CA LEU A 426 26.84 9.45 -7.66
C LEU A 426 26.75 8.23 -8.57
N ARG A 427 27.88 7.88 -9.19
CA ARG A 427 28.07 6.69 -10.01
C ARG A 427 28.92 5.68 -9.26
N ILE A 428 28.38 4.49 -9.08
CA ILE A 428 29.05 3.36 -8.43
C ILE A 428 29.19 2.27 -9.48
N VAL A 429 30.42 1.79 -9.67
CA VAL A 429 30.71 0.66 -10.56
C VAL A 429 31.17 -0.49 -9.69
N SER A 430 30.34 -1.52 -9.57
CA SER A 430 30.64 -2.74 -8.85
C SER A 430 30.98 -3.85 -9.83
N HIS A 431 32.08 -4.55 -9.59
CA HIS A 431 32.47 -5.71 -10.38
C HIS A 431 32.06 -6.99 -9.64
N CYS A 432 31.40 -7.90 -10.36
CA CYS A 432 30.82 -9.09 -9.77
C CYS A 432 31.35 -10.31 -10.50
N VAL A 433 32.23 -11.06 -9.84
CA VAL A 433 32.63 -12.37 -10.35
C VAL A 433 31.50 -13.36 -10.08
N VAL A 434 30.98 -13.97 -11.15
CA VAL A 434 29.91 -14.97 -11.11
C VAL A 434 30.32 -16.21 -11.90
N ASN A 435 29.76 -17.36 -11.55
CA ASN A 435 30.02 -18.60 -12.28
C ASN A 435 29.27 -18.59 -13.62
N ARG A 436 29.99 -18.83 -14.72
CA ARG A 436 29.38 -19.21 -15.99
C ARG A 436 28.75 -20.58 -15.79
N HIS A 437 27.43 -20.65 -15.83
CA HIS A 437 26.79 -21.95 -15.99
C HIS A 437 27.08 -22.44 -17.40
N PRO A 438 27.34 -23.75 -17.59
CA PRO A 438 27.50 -24.30 -18.92
C PRO A 438 26.23 -23.97 -19.71
N THR A 439 26.40 -23.31 -20.84
CA THR A 439 25.35 -23.14 -21.85
C THR A 439 24.83 -24.53 -22.18
N MET A 440 23.59 -24.85 -21.79
CA MET A 440 22.86 -25.98 -22.37
C MET A 440 22.39 -25.62 -23.76
#